data_AF-A0A2Z6MRN4-F1
#
_entry.id   AF-A0A2Z6MRN4-F1
#
_cell.length_a   1.000
_cell.length_b   1.000
_cell.length_c   1.000
_cell.angle_alpha   90.00
_cell.angle_beta   90.00
_cell.angle_gamma   90.00
#
_symmetry.space_group_name_H-M   'P 1'
#
loop_
_entity.id
_entity.type
_entity.pdbx_description
1 polymer ?
#
loop_
_entity_poly.entity_id
_entity_poly.type
_entity_poly.pdbx_seq_one_letter_code
_entity_poly.pdbx_strand_id
1 'polypeptide(L)'
;MQDPVMLGIKHLCLGCLCLVESRLTSSSGKKANGKALPAKNEKQDQQNPVTYLSEYRLPLVWIDLEMTGLNIEVDRILEIACIITDGNLTKSVEGPDLVIHQNKECLDQMGEWCTSHHAASGLTKKVLESTISEREAEKQVIAFVKKHIGGTYKPLLAGNSIYVDFQYLKKYMPELAEIFSHVVVDVSSISALCIRWYPKDQKKVPSKEKRHRALDDIRESIEELKYYKANIFKPRIKK
;
A
#
# COMPACT_ATOMS: atom_id res chain seq x y z
N MET A 1 -32.30 -0.35 30.26
CA MET A 1 -30.99 -1.02 30.24
C MET A 1 -30.45 -0.89 28.82
N GLN A 2 -29.48 -0.01 28.62
CA GLN A 2 -28.85 0.29 27.34
C GLN A 2 -27.41 -0.24 27.40
N ASP A 3 -27.01 -1.01 26.39
CA ASP A 3 -25.68 -1.60 26.24
C ASP A 3 -24.60 -0.53 25.96
N PRO A 4 -23.48 -0.52 26.72
CA PRO A 4 -22.39 0.43 26.53
C PRO A 4 -21.24 -0.22 25.73
N VAL A 5 -21.37 -0.31 24.40
CA VAL A 5 -20.22 -0.59 23.50
C VAL A 5 -20.36 0.23 22.20
N MET A 6 -20.35 1.56 22.33
CA MET A 6 -20.22 2.51 21.23
C MET A 6 -19.47 3.76 21.71
N LEU A 7 -18.27 3.58 22.27
CA LEU A 7 -17.38 4.70 22.58
C LEU A 7 -15.92 4.26 22.53
N GLY A 8 -15.27 4.47 21.38
CA GLY A 8 -13.86 4.11 21.21
C GLY A 8 -13.19 4.57 19.91
N ILE A 9 -13.86 5.37 19.07
CA ILE A 9 -13.20 6.07 17.95
C ILE A 9 -13.68 7.52 17.96
N LYS A 10 -13.12 8.31 18.87
CA LYS A 10 -13.12 9.77 18.77
C LYS A 10 -11.72 10.29 19.10
N HIS A 11 -11.21 11.07 18.15
CA HIS A 11 -10.11 12.04 18.23
C HIS A 11 -8.68 11.55 17.96
N LEU A 12 -8.27 11.72 16.69
CA LEU A 12 -7.00 12.20 16.14
C LEU A 12 -7.13 11.91 14.62
N CYS A 13 -7.21 12.83 13.66
CA CYS A 13 -6.66 14.17 13.55
C CYS A 13 -7.57 15.01 12.63
N LEU A 14 -8.10 16.12 13.16
CA LEU A 14 -8.48 17.27 12.35
C LEU A 14 -7.15 17.97 11.99
N GLY A 15 -6.81 18.07 10.71
CA GLY A 15 -5.59 18.80 10.34
C GLY A 15 -5.06 18.54 8.94
N CYS A 16 -5.86 18.77 7.90
CA CYS A 16 -5.33 19.16 6.59
C CYS A 16 -6.44 19.80 5.74
N LEU A 17 -6.96 20.96 6.18
CA LEU A 17 -7.48 21.93 5.24
C LEU A 17 -6.27 22.69 4.68
N CYS A 18 -5.82 22.33 3.49
CA CYS A 18 -5.02 23.24 2.70
C CYS A 18 -5.96 23.94 1.72
N LEU A 19 -6.14 25.25 1.95
CA LEU A 19 -6.85 26.17 1.08
C LEU A 19 -6.27 26.11 -0.34
N VAL A 20 -7.10 25.81 -1.33
CA VAL A 20 -6.87 26.26 -2.70
C VAL A 20 -7.64 27.58 -2.83
N GLU A 21 -7.00 28.70 -2.48
CA GLU A 21 -7.48 30.02 -2.88
C GLU A 21 -7.27 30.20 -4.38
N SER A 22 -8.38 30.16 -5.12
CA SER A 22 -8.46 30.63 -6.49
C SER A 22 -8.27 32.16 -6.53
N ARG A 23 -7.13 32.63 -7.05
CA ARG A 23 -7.02 34.01 -7.56
C ARG A 23 -7.38 34.02 -9.04
N LEU A 24 -8.62 34.42 -9.30
CA LEU A 24 -9.03 34.96 -10.60
C LEU A 24 -8.57 36.41 -10.65
N THR A 25 -7.66 36.73 -11.58
CA THR A 25 -7.50 38.09 -12.08
C THR A 25 -7.59 38.06 -13.60
N SER A 26 -8.62 38.73 -14.11
CA SER A 26 -8.82 39.04 -15.51
C SER A 26 -7.86 40.16 -15.93
N SER A 27 -7.27 40.04 -17.11
CA SER A 27 -6.83 41.20 -17.88
C SER A 27 -6.84 40.88 -19.37
N SER A 28 -7.59 41.71 -20.08
CA SER A 28 -7.89 41.68 -21.51
C SER A 28 -6.71 42.19 -22.35
N GLY A 29 -6.55 41.69 -23.58
CA GLY A 29 -5.80 42.45 -24.58
C GLY A 29 -5.29 41.75 -25.83
N LYS A 30 -6.10 41.83 -26.90
CA LYS A 30 -5.75 42.06 -28.31
C LYS A 30 -5.30 40.89 -29.20
N LYS A 31 -6.06 40.78 -30.31
CA LYS A 31 -5.89 39.96 -31.51
C LYS A 31 -4.72 40.45 -32.37
N ALA A 32 -4.02 39.52 -33.02
CA ALA A 32 -3.42 39.71 -34.34
C ALA A 32 -3.40 38.37 -35.11
N ASN A 33 -3.48 38.48 -36.43
CA ASN A 33 -3.97 37.49 -37.39
C ASN A 33 -2.82 36.85 -38.19
N GLY A 34 -2.98 35.57 -38.58
CA GLY A 34 -2.42 35.01 -39.82
C GLY A 34 -1.10 34.22 -39.76
N LYS A 35 -1.19 32.88 -39.85
CA LYS A 35 -0.84 32.07 -41.05
C LYS A 35 -0.83 30.57 -40.68
N ALA A 36 -1.59 29.80 -41.45
CA ALA A 36 -1.71 28.35 -41.34
C ALA A 36 -0.47 27.63 -41.90
N LEU A 37 -0.01 26.61 -41.17
CA LEU A 37 0.93 25.57 -41.60
C LEU A 37 0.48 24.24 -40.94
N PRO A 38 0.73 23.08 -41.57
CA PRO A 38 -0.19 21.95 -41.53
C PRO A 38 -0.12 21.12 -40.24
N ALA A 39 -1.29 20.63 -39.84
CA ALA A 39 -1.47 19.68 -38.77
C ALA A 39 -0.71 18.38 -39.07
N LYS A 40 0.33 18.10 -38.28
CA LYS A 40 0.89 16.75 -38.17
C LYS A 40 -0.07 15.92 -37.32
N ASN A 41 -0.52 14.85 -37.94
CA ASN A 41 -1.46 13.88 -37.42
C ASN A 41 -0.75 13.05 -36.33
N GLU A 42 -0.80 13.49 -35.07
CA GLU A 42 -0.36 12.67 -33.92
C GLU A 42 -1.46 11.66 -33.60
N LYS A 43 -1.56 10.63 -34.46
CA LYS A 43 -2.12 9.34 -34.07
C LYS A 43 -0.94 8.42 -33.83
N GLN A 44 -0.63 8.15 -32.57
CA GLN A 44 -0.15 6.85 -32.07
C GLN A 44 0.27 7.01 -30.61
N ASP A 45 -0.57 6.55 -29.70
CA ASP A 45 -0.07 5.83 -28.53
C ASP A 45 -0.84 4.51 -28.44
N GLN A 46 -0.61 3.68 -29.47
CA GLN A 46 -1.05 2.30 -29.47
C GLN A 46 -0.11 1.53 -28.55
N GLN A 47 -0.59 1.29 -27.33
CA GLN A 47 -0.24 0.18 -26.44
C GLN A 47 1.00 -0.61 -26.87
N ASN A 48 2.16 -0.16 -26.40
CA ASN A 48 3.36 -0.97 -26.46
C ASN A 48 3.08 -2.28 -25.69
N PRO A 49 3.21 -3.47 -26.31
CA PRO A 49 3.00 -4.72 -25.60
C PRO A 49 4.15 -4.87 -24.62
N VAL A 50 3.90 -4.60 -23.34
CA VAL A 50 4.82 -4.96 -22.26
C VAL A 50 5.02 -6.48 -22.37
N THR A 51 6.20 -6.90 -22.82
CA THR A 51 6.57 -8.31 -22.85
C THR A 51 6.77 -8.75 -21.40
N TYR A 52 5.73 -9.33 -20.81
CA TYR A 52 5.82 -9.94 -19.48
C TYR A 52 6.73 -11.17 -19.59
N LEU A 53 7.99 -11.01 -19.19
CA LEU A 53 8.93 -12.13 -19.03
C LEU A 53 8.63 -12.92 -17.74
N SER A 54 7.79 -12.38 -16.86
CA SER A 54 7.38 -13.01 -15.61
C SER A 54 6.13 -13.90 -15.77
N GLU A 55 6.08 -14.97 -14.98
CA GLU A 55 4.87 -15.79 -14.82
C GLU A 55 3.69 -15.01 -14.20
N TYR A 56 3.98 -13.83 -13.63
CA TYR A 56 3.07 -12.91 -12.97
C TYR A 56 2.73 -11.74 -13.90
N ARG A 57 1.72 -11.91 -14.76
CA ARG A 57 1.23 -10.83 -15.62
C ARG A 57 0.54 -9.75 -14.80
N LEU A 58 0.85 -8.47 -15.09
CA LEU A 58 0.36 -7.31 -14.32
C LEU A 58 0.55 -7.52 -12.81
N PRO A 59 1.79 -7.76 -12.35
CA PRO A 59 2.03 -8.19 -10.98
C PRO A 59 1.68 -7.10 -9.96
N LEU A 60 1.14 -7.53 -8.83
CA LEU A 60 1.01 -6.72 -7.63
C LEU A 60 2.05 -7.20 -6.61
N VAL A 61 2.76 -6.26 -6.03
CA VAL A 61 3.69 -6.52 -4.93
C VAL A 61 3.01 -6.07 -3.65
N TRP A 62 2.69 -7.04 -2.81
CA TRP A 62 2.03 -6.83 -1.54
C TRP A 62 3.06 -6.69 -0.45
N ILE A 63 3.00 -5.59 0.30
CA ILE A 63 3.86 -5.33 1.45
C ILE A 63 2.97 -4.90 2.61
N ASP A 64 3.36 -5.32 3.80
CA ASP A 64 2.84 -4.84 5.07
C ASP A 64 4.02 -4.60 6.00
N LEU A 65 3.93 -3.55 6.80
CA LEU A 65 4.95 -3.16 7.76
C LEU A 65 4.35 -3.10 9.16
N GLU A 66 5.10 -3.59 10.14
CA GLU A 66 4.88 -3.23 11.54
C GLU A 66 5.86 -2.12 11.92
N MET A 67 5.39 -1.09 12.62
CA MET A 67 6.19 0.08 13.02
C MET A 67 6.06 0.36 14.51
N THR A 68 6.97 1.18 15.04
CA THR A 68 6.87 1.72 16.41
C THR A 68 5.70 2.70 16.59
N GLY A 69 5.14 3.21 15.49
CA GLY A 69 4.04 4.16 15.47
C GLY A 69 3.73 4.69 14.07
N LEU A 70 3.00 5.81 13.99
CA LEU A 70 2.52 6.42 12.74
C LEU A 70 3.20 7.75 12.40
N ASN A 71 4.12 8.22 13.23
CA ASN A 71 4.87 9.45 13.00
C ASN A 71 6.19 9.14 12.28
N ILE A 72 6.15 9.26 10.96
CA ILE A 72 7.29 9.05 10.06
C ILE A 72 8.57 9.81 10.44
N GLU A 73 8.49 10.88 11.25
CA GLU A 73 9.67 11.63 11.69
C GLU A 73 10.47 10.96 12.81
N VAL A 74 9.84 10.09 13.60
CA VAL A 74 10.46 9.49 14.79
C VAL A 74 10.36 7.96 14.81
N ASP A 75 9.31 7.42 14.20
CA ASP A 75 9.00 6.00 14.25
C ASP A 75 9.82 5.18 13.25
N ARG A 76 10.02 3.90 13.55
CA ARG A 76 10.88 2.97 12.79
C ARG A 76 10.15 1.71 12.40
N ILE A 77 10.67 1.05 11.35
CA ILE A 77 10.15 -0.23 10.85
C ILE A 77 10.67 -1.35 11.75
N LEU A 78 9.75 -2.23 12.18
CA LEU A 78 9.98 -3.39 13.05
C LEU A 78 9.86 -4.72 12.30
N GLU A 79 8.95 -4.80 11.34
CA GLU A 79 8.73 -5.99 10.53
C GLU A 79 8.39 -5.58 9.10
N ILE A 80 8.82 -6.39 8.12
CA ILE A 80 8.41 -6.27 6.72
C ILE A 80 8.13 -7.65 6.16
N ALA A 81 6.97 -7.81 5.51
CA ALA A 81 6.65 -8.99 4.73
C ALA A 81 6.38 -8.63 3.27
N CYS A 82 6.55 -9.60 2.37
CA CYS A 82 6.28 -9.41 0.95
C CYS A 82 5.60 -10.64 0.33
N ILE A 83 4.56 -10.43 -0.47
CA ILE A 83 3.96 -11.44 -1.36
C ILE A 83 3.85 -10.85 -2.77
N ILE A 84 4.06 -11.64 -3.81
CA ILE A 84 3.77 -11.23 -5.19
C ILE A 84 2.59 -12.02 -5.70
N THR A 85 1.63 -11.34 -6.32
CA THR A 85 0.52 -11.98 -7.05
C THR A 85 0.53 -11.59 -8.52
N ASP A 86 -0.15 -12.37 -9.35
CA ASP A 86 -0.56 -11.87 -10.67
C ASP A 86 -1.72 -10.87 -10.53
N GLY A 87 -2.01 -10.11 -11.57
CA GLY A 87 -3.07 -9.09 -11.53
C GLY A 87 -4.48 -9.65 -11.38
N ASN A 88 -4.65 -10.98 -11.49
CA ASN A 88 -5.92 -11.65 -11.23
C ASN A 88 -6.01 -12.24 -9.82
N LEU A 89 -4.97 -12.14 -8.99
CA LEU A 89 -4.91 -12.74 -7.64
C LEU A 89 -5.07 -14.27 -7.66
N THR A 90 -4.69 -14.93 -8.75
CA THR A 90 -4.83 -16.38 -8.94
C THR A 90 -3.53 -17.10 -8.62
N LYS A 91 -2.38 -16.50 -9.00
CA LYS A 91 -1.06 -17.01 -8.64
C LYS A 91 -0.46 -16.12 -7.57
N SER A 92 0.27 -16.73 -6.63
CA SER A 92 1.03 -16.02 -5.62
C SER A 92 2.34 -16.71 -5.30
N VAL A 93 3.32 -15.94 -4.87
CA VAL A 93 4.56 -16.43 -4.26
C VAL A 93 4.85 -15.60 -3.01
N GLU A 94 5.10 -16.30 -1.90
CA GLU A 94 5.51 -15.68 -0.66
C GLU A 94 7.00 -15.38 -0.68
N GLY A 95 7.35 -14.21 -0.16
CA GLY A 95 8.70 -13.69 -0.12
C GLY A 95 9.24 -13.61 1.31
N PRO A 96 10.18 -12.69 1.55
CA PRO A 96 10.71 -12.45 2.89
C PRO A 96 9.60 -12.06 3.89
N ASP A 97 9.73 -12.58 5.12
CA ASP A 97 9.02 -12.19 6.35
C ASP A 97 10.10 -11.91 7.39
N LEU A 98 10.48 -10.64 7.54
CA LEU A 98 11.71 -10.22 8.21
C LEU A 98 11.39 -9.32 9.40
N VAL A 99 11.87 -9.72 10.57
CA VAL A 99 11.91 -8.86 11.76
C VAL A 99 13.19 -8.05 11.75
N ILE A 100 13.07 -6.73 11.87
CA ILE A 100 14.16 -5.76 11.77
C ILE A 100 14.59 -5.36 13.18
N HIS A 101 15.89 -5.33 13.41
CA HIS A 101 16.46 -4.91 14.68
C HIS A 101 16.24 -3.41 14.93
N GLN A 102 15.77 -3.10 16.14
CA GLN A 102 15.80 -1.77 16.74
C GLN A 102 16.31 -1.88 18.17
N ASN A 103 16.96 -0.83 18.65
CA ASN A 103 17.45 -0.80 20.03
C ASN A 103 16.30 -0.62 21.03
N LYS A 104 16.61 -0.87 22.32
CA LYS A 104 15.62 -0.76 23.39
C LYS A 104 15.10 0.67 23.52
N GLU A 105 15.96 1.67 23.36
CA GLU A 105 15.59 3.09 23.47
C GLU A 105 14.53 3.50 22.44
N CYS A 106 14.58 2.95 21.22
CA CYS A 106 13.57 3.15 20.20
C CYS A 106 12.23 2.51 20.59
N LEU A 107 12.27 1.27 21.08
CA LEU A 107 11.06 0.55 21.51
C LEU A 107 10.41 1.17 22.75
N ASP A 108 11.19 1.72 23.67
CA ASP A 108 10.71 2.40 24.87
C ASP A 108 9.94 3.71 24.54
N GLN A 109 10.09 4.26 23.32
CA GLN A 109 9.38 5.46 22.86
C GLN A 109 8.03 5.15 22.21
N MET A 110 7.67 3.87 22.05
CA MET A 110 6.38 3.47 21.50
C MET A 110 5.22 3.95 22.36
N GLY A 111 4.13 4.37 21.72
CA GLY A 111 2.87 4.65 22.40
C GLY A 111 2.27 3.39 23.04
N GLU A 112 1.38 3.58 24.02
CA GLU A 112 0.76 2.49 24.80
C GLU A 112 0.15 1.38 23.93
N TRP A 113 -0.50 1.77 22.83
CA TRP A 113 -1.09 0.82 21.89
C TRP A 113 -0.01 -0.06 21.24
N CYS A 114 1.03 0.53 20.62
CA CYS A 114 2.10 -0.25 19.97
C CYS A 114 2.85 -1.13 20.98
N THR A 115 3.12 -0.62 22.18
CA THR A 115 3.82 -1.36 23.23
C THR A 115 3.06 -2.62 23.66
N SER A 116 1.76 -2.49 23.97
CA SER A 116 0.95 -3.63 24.38
C SER A 116 0.74 -4.62 23.24
N HIS A 117 0.52 -4.11 22.03
CA HIS A 117 0.21 -4.88 20.84
C HIS A 117 1.39 -5.74 20.36
N HIS A 118 2.56 -5.12 20.22
CA HIS A 118 3.78 -5.80 19.79
C HIS A 118 4.34 -6.74 20.85
N ALA A 119 4.06 -6.47 22.13
CA ALA A 119 4.36 -7.42 23.21
C ALA A 119 3.47 -8.67 23.11
N ALA A 120 2.17 -8.51 22.87
CA ALA A 120 1.22 -9.63 22.77
C ALA A 120 1.50 -10.54 21.56
N SER A 121 1.94 -9.98 20.43
CA SER A 121 2.35 -10.75 19.25
C SER A 121 3.74 -11.40 19.39
N GLY A 122 4.49 -11.00 20.42
CA GLY A 122 5.90 -11.39 20.62
C GLY A 122 6.89 -10.67 19.72
N LEU A 123 6.44 -9.70 18.91
CA LEU A 123 7.28 -8.93 17.99
C LEU A 123 8.36 -8.14 18.73
N THR A 124 8.03 -7.49 19.85
CA THR A 124 9.00 -6.68 20.63
C THR A 124 10.24 -7.50 21.01
N LYS A 125 10.04 -8.75 21.44
CA LYS A 125 11.16 -9.64 21.78
C LYS A 125 11.98 -10.01 20.55
N LYS A 126 11.33 -10.35 19.44
CA LYS A 126 12.01 -10.70 18.18
C LYS A 126 12.81 -9.54 17.61
N VAL A 127 12.33 -8.30 17.74
CA VAL A 127 13.05 -7.10 17.30
C VAL A 127 14.36 -6.94 18.06
N LEU A 128 14.33 -7.08 19.39
CA LEU A 128 15.53 -7.00 20.22
C LEU A 128 16.55 -8.11 19.92
N GLU A 129 16.06 -9.31 19.60
CA GLU A 129 16.88 -10.48 19.26
C GLU A 129 17.35 -10.49 17.79
N SER A 130 16.71 -9.70 16.91
CA SER A 130 17.05 -9.66 15.49
C SER A 130 18.44 -9.07 15.26
N THR A 131 19.10 -9.55 14.21
CA THR A 131 20.37 -9.01 13.71
C THR A 131 20.21 -8.37 12.32
N ILE A 132 18.98 -8.31 11.80
CA ILE A 132 18.69 -7.78 10.46
C ILE A 132 18.53 -6.27 10.55
N SER A 133 19.35 -5.53 9.81
CA SER A 133 19.18 -4.08 9.66
C SER A 133 18.13 -3.74 8.61
N GLU A 134 17.56 -2.52 8.65
CA GLU A 134 16.64 -2.02 7.62
C GLU A 134 17.25 -2.14 6.21
N ARG A 135 18.54 -1.83 6.06
CA ARG A 135 19.26 -1.91 4.78
C ARG A 135 19.39 -3.36 4.27
N GLU A 136 19.56 -4.31 5.18
CA GLU A 136 19.64 -5.73 4.82
C GLU A 136 18.25 -6.26 4.42
N ALA A 137 17.20 -5.91 5.19
CA ALA A 137 15.82 -6.24 4.85
C ALA A 137 15.42 -5.66 3.48
N GLU A 138 15.74 -4.39 3.23
CA GLU A 138 15.51 -3.72 1.95
C GLU A 138 16.12 -4.51 0.78
N LYS A 139 17.40 -4.89 0.89
CA LYS A 139 18.10 -5.67 -0.15
C LYS A 139 17.44 -7.02 -0.41
N GLN A 140 17.02 -7.73 0.64
CA GLN A 140 16.39 -9.03 0.49
C GLN A 140 15.03 -8.93 -0.21
N VAL A 141 14.22 -7.92 0.13
CA VAL A 141 12.93 -7.68 -0.55
C VAL A 141 13.15 -7.25 -2.00
N ILE A 142 14.11 -6.34 -2.27
CA ILE A 142 14.48 -5.96 -3.65
C ILE A 142 14.90 -7.19 -4.47
N ALA A 143 15.76 -8.05 -3.92
CA ALA A 143 16.23 -9.25 -4.61
C ALA A 143 15.06 -10.19 -4.94
N PHE A 144 14.13 -10.38 -3.99
CA PHE A 144 12.92 -11.16 -4.19
C PHE A 144 12.02 -10.57 -5.29
N VAL A 145 11.75 -9.27 -5.27
CA VAL A 145 10.91 -8.59 -6.27
C VAL A 145 11.54 -8.68 -7.66
N LYS A 146 12.83 -8.37 -7.78
CA LYS A 146 13.56 -8.43 -9.06
C LYS A 146 13.60 -9.84 -9.65
N LYS A 147 13.77 -10.87 -8.80
CA LYS A 147 13.79 -12.27 -9.22
C LYS A 147 12.49 -12.69 -9.91
N HIS A 148 11.33 -12.21 -9.45
CA HIS A 148 10.03 -12.71 -9.93
C HIS A 148 9.37 -11.82 -10.99
N ILE A 149 9.66 -10.51 -11.01
CA ILE A 149 9.00 -9.57 -11.92
C ILE A 149 9.84 -9.32 -13.18
N GLY A 150 11.17 -9.23 -13.04
CA GLY A 150 12.09 -9.00 -14.16
C GLY A 150 11.82 -7.72 -14.97
N GLY A 151 12.77 -7.37 -15.86
CA GLY A 151 12.56 -6.35 -16.90
C GLY A 151 12.46 -4.89 -16.42
N THR A 152 11.90 -4.04 -17.28
CA THR A 152 11.73 -2.58 -17.09
C THR A 152 10.36 -2.19 -16.51
N TYR A 153 9.50 -3.18 -16.23
CA TYR A 153 8.16 -2.94 -15.73
C TYR A 153 8.20 -2.51 -14.25
N LYS A 154 7.52 -1.41 -13.92
CA LYS A 154 7.32 -0.99 -12.52
C LYS A 154 6.02 -1.60 -11.98
N PRO A 155 6.10 -2.58 -11.05
CA PRO A 155 4.90 -3.14 -10.44
C PRO A 155 4.16 -2.13 -9.57
N LEU A 156 2.88 -2.43 -9.31
CA LEU A 156 2.09 -1.66 -8.36
C LEU A 156 2.26 -2.25 -6.96
N LEU A 157 2.51 -1.37 -6.00
CA LEU A 157 2.47 -1.69 -4.58
C LEU A 157 1.01 -1.88 -4.14
N ALA A 158 0.73 -2.92 -3.36
CA ALA A 158 -0.60 -3.29 -2.91
C ALA A 158 -0.62 -3.61 -1.41
N GLY A 159 -1.77 -3.38 -0.77
CA GLY A 159 -1.99 -3.69 0.64
C GLY A 159 -3.18 -2.92 1.22
N ASN A 160 -3.47 -3.12 2.50
CA ASN A 160 -4.46 -2.33 3.21
C ASN A 160 -3.82 -1.06 3.77
N SER A 161 -4.37 0.12 3.44
CA SER A 161 -3.84 1.40 3.90
C SER A 161 -2.38 1.62 3.48
N ILE A 162 -1.99 0.97 2.37
CA ILE A 162 -0.62 0.83 1.86
C ILE A 162 0.11 2.15 1.62
N TYR A 163 -0.64 3.26 1.52
CA TYR A 163 -0.07 4.59 1.47
C TYR A 163 0.80 4.89 2.70
N VAL A 164 0.43 4.42 3.90
CA VAL A 164 1.22 4.62 5.12
C VAL A 164 2.55 3.89 5.00
N ASP A 165 2.54 2.61 4.63
CA ASP A 165 3.75 1.82 4.45
C ASP A 165 4.64 2.41 3.37
N PHE A 166 4.05 2.87 2.27
CA PHE A 166 4.81 3.45 1.18
C PHE A 166 5.57 4.72 1.60
N GLN A 167 5.05 5.50 2.56
CA GLN A 167 5.77 6.65 3.12
C GLN A 167 6.97 6.19 3.97
N TYR A 168 6.83 5.12 4.74
CA TYR A 168 7.95 4.48 5.45
C TYR A 168 9.00 3.93 4.49
N LEU A 169 8.58 3.25 3.43
CA LEU A 169 9.50 2.76 2.40
C LEU A 169 10.26 3.92 1.76
N LYS A 170 9.62 5.01 1.37
CA LYS A 170 10.32 6.17 0.78
C LYS A 170 11.39 6.78 1.70
N LYS A 171 11.18 6.73 3.02
CA LYS A 171 12.12 7.31 3.99
C LYS A 171 13.24 6.35 4.38
N TYR A 172 12.90 5.10 4.71
CA TYR A 172 13.82 4.13 5.32
C TYR A 172 14.31 3.05 4.35
N MET A 173 13.59 2.82 3.25
CA MET A 173 13.93 1.84 2.21
C MET A 173 13.76 2.43 0.79
N PRO A 174 14.46 3.54 0.46
CA PRO A 174 14.21 4.32 -0.76
C PRO A 174 14.49 3.56 -2.06
N GLU A 175 15.47 2.63 -2.06
CA GLU A 175 15.78 1.83 -3.25
C GLU A 175 14.66 0.82 -3.54
N LEU A 176 14.01 0.30 -2.50
CA LEU A 176 12.82 -0.54 -2.65
C LEU A 176 11.64 0.30 -3.15
N ALA A 177 11.42 1.48 -2.57
CA ALA A 177 10.35 2.38 -2.97
C ALA A 177 10.42 2.78 -4.45
N GLU A 178 11.63 2.95 -5.00
CA GLU A 178 11.86 3.35 -6.40
C GLU A 178 11.39 2.31 -7.44
N ILE A 179 11.28 1.03 -7.04
CA ILE A 179 10.79 -0.05 -7.90
C ILE A 179 9.32 0.16 -8.26
N PHE A 180 8.54 0.78 -7.37
CA PHE A 180 7.10 0.89 -7.52
C PHE A 180 6.67 2.12 -8.32
N SER A 181 5.47 2.04 -8.89
CA SER A 181 4.76 3.20 -9.40
C SER A 181 4.30 4.12 -8.26
N HIS A 182 4.03 5.39 -8.56
CA HIS A 182 3.34 6.29 -7.63
C HIS A 182 1.86 5.90 -7.43
N VAL A 183 1.30 5.13 -8.37
CA VAL A 183 -0.04 4.54 -8.24
C VAL A 183 0.05 3.26 -7.41
N VAL A 184 -0.83 3.15 -6.41
CA VAL A 184 -0.93 2.00 -5.52
C VAL A 184 -2.30 1.33 -5.60
N VAL A 185 -2.37 0.05 -5.22
CA VAL A 185 -3.62 -0.68 -5.04
C VAL A 185 -3.93 -0.74 -3.54
N ASP A 186 -4.71 0.23 -3.07
CA ASP A 186 -5.10 0.32 -1.67
C ASP A 186 -6.45 -0.37 -1.42
N VAL A 187 -6.41 -1.52 -0.74
CA VAL A 187 -7.61 -2.30 -0.40
C VAL A 187 -8.53 -1.54 0.55
N SER A 188 -7.99 -0.70 1.43
CA SER A 188 -8.77 0.11 2.37
C SER A 188 -9.62 1.16 1.65
N SER A 189 -9.14 1.68 0.53
CA SER A 189 -9.93 2.58 -0.33
C SER A 189 -11.16 1.87 -0.89
N ILE A 190 -11.02 0.61 -1.33
CA ILE A 190 -12.14 -0.20 -1.83
C ILE A 190 -13.10 -0.55 -0.69
N SER A 191 -12.58 -0.93 0.48
CA SER A 191 -13.35 -1.19 1.69
C SER A 191 -14.21 0.03 2.10
N ALA A 192 -13.61 1.22 2.09
CA ALA A 192 -14.31 2.47 2.37
C ALA A 192 -15.48 2.74 1.41
N LEU A 193 -15.33 2.41 0.12
CA LEU A 193 -16.40 2.52 -0.87
C LEU A 193 -17.46 1.43 -0.68
N CYS A 194 -17.04 0.19 -0.38
CA CYS A 194 -17.93 -0.94 -0.10
C CYS A 194 -18.90 -0.64 1.06
N ILE A 195 -18.37 -0.11 2.18
CA ILE A 195 -19.19 0.30 3.34
C ILE A 195 -20.31 1.27 2.93
N ARG A 196 -20.02 2.20 2.02
CA ARG A 196 -20.93 3.29 1.62
C ARG A 196 -21.92 2.86 0.54
N TRP A 197 -21.45 2.13 -0.46
CA TRP A 197 -22.21 1.84 -1.67
C TRP A 197 -22.83 0.45 -1.65
N TYR A 198 -22.24 -0.50 -0.91
CA TYR A 198 -22.63 -1.90 -0.87
C TYR A 198 -22.72 -2.43 0.59
N PRO A 199 -23.50 -1.80 1.49
CA PRO A 199 -23.51 -2.14 2.91
C PRO A 199 -23.98 -3.57 3.22
N LYS A 200 -24.71 -4.22 2.30
CA LYS A 200 -25.10 -5.63 2.43
C LYS A 200 -23.93 -6.57 2.16
N ASP A 201 -23.09 -6.25 1.17
CA ASP A 201 -21.91 -7.03 0.81
C ASP A 201 -20.78 -6.77 1.82
N GLN A 202 -20.71 -5.58 2.40
CA GLN A 202 -19.76 -5.31 3.49
C GLN A 202 -19.90 -6.29 4.67
N LYS A 203 -21.13 -6.67 5.02
CA LYS A 203 -21.40 -7.60 6.13
C LYS A 203 -20.90 -9.02 5.89
N LYS A 204 -20.55 -9.36 4.64
CA LYS A 204 -20.07 -10.68 4.24
C LYS A 204 -18.57 -10.70 3.90
N VAL A 205 -17.89 -9.56 4.03
CA VAL A 205 -16.43 -9.51 3.91
C VAL A 205 -15.84 -10.47 4.95
N PRO A 206 -14.86 -11.31 4.59
CA PRO A 206 -14.21 -12.21 5.54
C PRO A 206 -13.70 -11.45 6.76
N SER A 207 -13.94 -12.02 7.95
CA SER A 207 -13.38 -11.47 9.19
C SER A 207 -11.88 -11.68 9.21
N LYS A 208 -11.13 -10.62 9.50
CA LYS A 208 -9.70 -10.68 9.79
C LYS A 208 -9.49 -11.32 11.16
N GLU A 209 -8.60 -12.31 11.24
CA GLU A 209 -8.13 -12.89 12.50
C GLU A 209 -7.28 -11.87 13.26
N LYS A 210 -6.66 -10.90 12.54
CA LYS A 210 -5.86 -9.82 13.11
C LYS A 210 -4.75 -10.39 14.00
N ARG A 211 -3.91 -11.21 13.39
CA ARG A 211 -2.76 -11.84 14.08
C ARG A 211 -1.60 -10.87 14.25
N HIS A 212 -1.63 -9.73 13.55
CA HIS A 212 -0.72 -8.59 13.75
C HIS A 212 0.73 -8.99 13.52
N ARG A 213 0.91 -9.66 12.39
CA ARG A 213 2.18 -10.11 11.85
C ARG A 213 2.10 -9.85 10.36
N ALA A 214 3.11 -9.20 9.82
CA ALA A 214 3.03 -8.60 8.49
C ALA A 214 2.60 -9.60 7.40
N LEU A 215 3.15 -10.82 7.40
CA LEU A 215 2.81 -11.82 6.39
C LEU A 215 1.35 -12.31 6.48
N ASP A 216 0.83 -12.48 7.69
CA ASP A 216 -0.56 -12.90 7.90
C ASP A 216 -1.53 -11.78 7.47
N ASP A 217 -1.20 -10.54 7.79
CA ASP A 217 -2.01 -9.36 7.44
C ASP A 217 -2.04 -9.14 5.90
N ILE A 218 -0.95 -9.45 5.18
CA ILE A 218 -0.95 -9.48 3.71
C ILE A 218 -1.90 -10.56 3.17
N ARG A 219 -1.86 -11.78 3.72
CA ARG A 219 -2.73 -12.88 3.26
C ARG A 219 -4.20 -12.50 3.42
N GLU A 220 -4.56 -11.92 4.55
CA GLU A 220 -5.91 -11.41 4.81
C GLU A 220 -6.29 -10.29 3.83
N SER A 221 -5.37 -9.37 3.52
CA SER A 221 -5.57 -8.29 2.55
C SER A 221 -5.84 -8.81 1.13
N ILE A 222 -5.13 -9.88 0.72
CA ILE A 222 -5.35 -10.55 -0.58
C ILE A 222 -6.74 -11.19 -0.63
N GLU A 223 -7.15 -11.90 0.41
CA GLU A 223 -8.48 -12.50 0.48
C GLU A 223 -9.60 -11.45 0.52
N GLU A 224 -9.39 -10.34 1.22
CA GLU A 224 -10.29 -9.19 1.20
C GLU A 224 -10.44 -8.61 -0.22
N LEU A 225 -9.34 -8.40 -0.96
CA LEU A 225 -9.41 -7.89 -2.32
C LEU A 225 -10.05 -8.90 -3.29
N LYS A 226 -9.79 -10.20 -3.14
CA LYS A 226 -10.48 -11.26 -3.89
C LYS A 226 -11.98 -11.21 -3.67
N TYR A 227 -12.41 -11.00 -2.42
CA TYR A 227 -13.82 -10.82 -2.09
C TYR A 227 -14.41 -9.60 -2.81
N TYR A 228 -13.79 -8.43 -2.75
CA TYR A 228 -14.31 -7.26 -3.45
C TYR A 228 -14.39 -7.46 -4.96
N LYS A 229 -13.33 -8.02 -5.56
CA LYS A 229 -13.28 -8.36 -6.99
C LYS A 229 -14.46 -9.23 -7.42
N ALA A 230 -14.87 -10.19 -6.59
CA ALA A 230 -15.96 -11.11 -6.90
C ALA A 230 -17.36 -10.53 -6.70
N ASN A 231 -17.53 -9.58 -5.76
CA ASN A 231 -18.86 -9.19 -5.28
C ASN A 231 -19.29 -7.77 -5.67
N ILE A 232 -18.37 -6.81 -5.74
CA ILE A 232 -18.73 -5.38 -5.95
C ILE A 232 -18.22 -4.78 -7.26
N PHE A 233 -17.32 -5.48 -7.96
CA PHE A 233 -16.90 -5.10 -9.30
C PHE A 233 -17.76 -5.77 -10.36
N LYS A 234 -17.92 -5.09 -11.51
CA LYS A 234 -18.65 -5.64 -12.65
C LYS A 234 -18.01 -6.97 -13.11
N PRO A 235 -18.80 -8.03 -13.33
CA PRO A 235 -18.26 -9.31 -13.78
C PRO A 235 -17.62 -9.19 -15.16
N ARG A 236 -16.52 -9.93 -15.36
CA ARG A 236 -15.89 -10.06 -16.68
C ARG A 236 -16.74 -11.00 -17.54
N ILE A 237 -17.32 -10.47 -18.61
CA ILE A 237 -18.00 -11.27 -19.63
C ILE A 237 -16.90 -11.99 -20.44
N LYS A 238 -16.86 -13.32 -20.38
CA LYS A 238 -16.07 -14.09 -21.34
C LYS A 238 -16.77 -13.98 -22.69
N LYS A 239 -16.14 -13.26 -23.63
CA LYS A 239 -16.54 -13.28 -25.04
C LYS A 239 -15.99 -14.53 -25.71
#